data_AF-A0A351EJI0-F1
#
_entry.id   AF-A0A351EJI0-F1
#
_cell.length_a   1.000
_cell.length_b   1.000
_cell.length_c   1.000
_cell.angle_alpha   90.00
_cell.angle_beta   90.00
_cell.angle_gamma   90.00
#
_symmetry.space_group_name_H-M   'P 1'
#
loop_
_entity.id
_entity.type
_entity.pdbx_description
1 polymer ?
#
loop_
_entity_poly.entity_id
_entity_poly.type
_entity_poly.pdbx_seq_one_letter_code
_entity_poly.pdbx_strand_id
1 'polypeptide(L)'
;MATEVPPDKSPEHKERRRVPSLVLVHTGNGKGKSSSAFGVVIRAVARDWNVAVIQFLKSGNWNTGEEKICREKLGVDWWAIGEGFSWESEDLSEDEAVAQVAWAHAKEC
;
A
#
# COMPACT_ATOMS: atom_id res chain seq x y z
N MET A 1 -17.08 27.91 -28.28
CA MET A 1 -16.21 26.75 -27.97
C MET A 1 -14.78 27.19 -28.23
N ALA A 2 -14.01 27.47 -27.18
CA ALA A 2 -12.59 27.79 -27.33
C ALA A 2 -11.80 26.49 -27.32
N THR A 3 -11.17 26.15 -28.44
CA THR A 3 -10.14 25.11 -28.50
C THR A 3 -8.89 25.67 -27.85
N GLU A 4 -8.60 25.26 -26.61
CA GLU A 4 -7.31 25.55 -26.00
C GLU A 4 -6.22 24.84 -26.80
N VAL A 5 -5.38 25.65 -27.45
CA VAL A 5 -4.18 25.17 -28.12
C VAL A 5 -3.25 24.60 -27.05
N PRO A 6 -2.77 23.34 -27.19
CA PRO A 6 -1.84 22.77 -26.23
C PRO A 6 -0.61 23.67 -26.08
N PRO A 7 -0.12 23.89 -24.86
CA PRO A 7 1.05 24.73 -24.65
C PRO A 7 2.27 24.17 -25.39
N ASP A 8 2.94 25.03 -26.16
CA ASP A 8 4.14 24.74 -26.96
C ASP A 8 5.38 24.46 -26.08
N LYS A 9 5.39 24.98 -24.85
CA LYS A 9 6.52 24.84 -23.95
C LYS A 9 6.31 23.68 -22.99
N SER A 10 7.28 22.79 -22.93
CA SER A 10 7.36 21.80 -21.86
C SER A 10 7.41 22.52 -20.51
N PRO A 11 6.66 22.05 -19.49
CA PRO A 11 6.70 22.66 -18.16
C PRO A 11 8.12 22.64 -17.61
N GLU A 12 8.50 23.71 -16.91
CA GLU A 12 9.80 23.78 -16.25
C GLU A 12 9.93 22.64 -15.21
N HIS A 13 10.89 21.75 -15.43
CA HIS A 13 11.18 20.68 -14.49
C HIS A 13 12.10 21.20 -13.38
N LYS A 14 11.63 21.20 -12.13
CA LYS A 14 12.48 21.38 -10.96
C LYS A 14 13.58 20.32 -10.95
N GLU A 15 14.77 20.68 -10.47
CA GLU A 15 15.91 19.77 -10.39
C GLU A 15 15.55 18.50 -9.59
N ARG A 16 15.88 17.33 -10.16
CA ARG A 16 15.53 16.05 -9.55
C ARG A 16 16.42 15.78 -8.35
N ARG A 17 15.86 15.86 -7.14
CA ARG A 17 16.55 15.46 -5.92
C ARG A 17 16.62 13.93 -5.82
N ARG A 18 17.83 13.38 -5.70
CA ARG A 18 18.04 11.96 -5.38
C ARG A 18 17.99 11.78 -3.85
N VAL A 19 17.06 10.96 -3.37
CA VAL A 19 16.95 10.59 -1.95
C VAL A 19 17.12 9.06 -1.82
N PRO A 20 17.62 8.57 -0.66
CA PRO A 20 17.79 7.13 -0.44
C PRO A 20 16.47 6.36 -0.44
N SER A 21 15.39 6.96 0.07
CA SER A 21 14.06 6.36 0.17
C SER A 21 12.96 7.40 -0.02
N LEU A 22 11.76 6.92 -0.37
CA LEU A 22 10.56 7.74 -0.58
C LEU A 22 9.38 7.13 0.18
N VAL A 23 8.51 7.98 0.70
CA VAL A 23 7.22 7.59 1.25
C VAL A 23 6.13 7.96 0.25
N LEU A 24 5.34 6.99 -0.18
CA LEU A 24 4.23 7.19 -1.11
C LEU A 24 2.91 7.08 -0.34
N VAL A 25 2.09 8.13 -0.39
CA VAL A 25 0.78 8.16 0.27
C VAL A 25 -0.31 8.13 -0.80
N HIS A 26 -1.01 7.00 -0.88
CA HIS A 26 -2.21 6.87 -1.71
C HIS A 26 -3.46 7.16 -0.86
N THR A 27 -4.02 8.36 -0.99
CA THR A 27 -5.18 8.82 -0.20
C THR A 27 -6.34 9.28 -1.08
N GLY A 28 -7.48 9.62 -0.47
CA GLY A 28 -8.71 10.07 -1.12
C GLY A 28 -9.81 9.00 -1.23
N ASN A 29 -11.01 9.43 -1.58
CA ASN A 29 -12.22 8.58 -1.60
C ASN A 29 -12.34 7.71 -2.86
N GLY A 30 -11.51 7.97 -3.87
CA GLY A 30 -11.50 7.17 -5.11
C GLY A 30 -11.09 5.71 -4.88
N LYS A 31 -11.61 4.82 -5.73
CA LYS A 31 -11.11 3.45 -5.84
C LYS A 31 -9.70 3.46 -6.45
N GLY A 32 -8.86 2.51 -6.04
CA GLY A 32 -7.54 2.30 -6.63
C GLY A 32 -6.35 2.44 -5.68
N LYS A 33 -6.52 2.95 -4.46
CA LYS A 33 -5.41 3.13 -3.48
C LYS A 33 -4.60 1.85 -3.25
N SER A 34 -5.28 0.76 -2.88
CA SER A 34 -4.63 -0.54 -2.64
C SER A 34 -4.07 -1.12 -3.93
N SER A 35 -4.79 -1.03 -5.05
CA SER A 35 -4.32 -1.53 -6.35
C SER A 35 -3.06 -0.81 -6.83
N SER A 36 -2.97 0.51 -6.64
CA SER A 36 -1.76 1.29 -6.92
C SER A 36 -0.59 0.86 -6.03
N ALA A 37 -0.83 0.62 -4.73
CA ALA A 37 0.19 0.10 -3.82
C ALA A 37 0.70 -1.28 -4.27
N PHE A 38 -0.19 -2.21 -4.66
CA PHE A 38 0.21 -3.52 -5.18
C PHE A 38 0.98 -3.42 -6.51
N GLY A 39 0.66 -2.44 -7.35
CA GLY A 39 1.47 -2.14 -8.53
C GLY A 39 2.93 -1.76 -8.18
N VAL A 40 3.15 -1.09 -7.06
CA VAL A 40 4.50 -0.79 -6.55
C VAL A 40 5.17 -2.04 -5.98
N VAL A 41 4.44 -2.89 -5.26
CA VAL A 41 4.92 -4.18 -4.76
C VAL A 41 5.45 -5.04 -5.91
N ILE A 42 4.65 -5.24 -6.97
CA ILE A 42 5.06 -6.03 -8.14
C ILE A 42 6.31 -5.43 -8.80
N ARG A 43 6.39 -4.10 -8.88
CA ARG A 43 7.55 -3.39 -9.44
C ARG A 43 8.83 -3.58 -8.61
N ALA A 44 8.69 -3.64 -7.28
CA ALA A 44 9.79 -3.86 -6.36
C ALA A 44 10.27 -5.32 -6.39
N VAL A 45 9.34 -6.28 -6.39
CA VAL A 45 9.64 -7.70 -6.57
C VAL A 45 10.38 -7.95 -7.89
N ALA A 46 9.94 -7.36 -9.01
CA ALA A 46 10.61 -7.48 -10.30
C ALA A 46 12.00 -6.80 -10.36
N ARG A 47 12.41 -6.10 -9.30
CA ARG A 47 13.76 -5.55 -9.10
C ARG A 47 14.56 -6.33 -8.06
N ASP A 48 14.08 -7.52 -7.68
CA ASP A 48 14.67 -8.38 -6.67
C ASP A 48 14.77 -7.72 -5.29
N TRP A 49 13.83 -6.83 -4.96
CA TRP A 49 13.76 -6.22 -3.64
C TRP A 49 13.01 -7.14 -2.66
N ASN A 50 13.43 -7.14 -1.41
CA ASN A 50 12.65 -7.70 -0.32
C ASN A 50 11.43 -6.81 -0.08
N VAL A 51 10.24 -7.40 -0.03
CA VAL A 51 8.99 -6.67 0.13
C VAL A 51 8.14 -7.31 1.21
N ALA A 52 7.64 -6.48 2.12
CA ALA A 52 6.62 -6.84 3.10
C ALA A 52 5.33 -6.05 2.82
N VAL A 53 4.18 -6.68 3.06
CA VAL A 53 2.85 -6.05 3.03
C VAL A 53 2.17 -6.26 4.37
N ILE A 54 1.75 -5.15 4.98
CA ILE A 54 1.06 -5.15 6.28
C ILE A 54 -0.31 -4.53 6.10
N GLN A 55 -1.36 -5.28 6.42
CA GLN A 55 -2.74 -4.86 6.36
C GLN A 55 -3.31 -4.73 7.77
N PHE A 56 -3.55 -3.50 8.19
CA PHE A 56 -4.00 -3.17 9.54
C PHE A 56 -5.48 -3.48 9.81
N LEU A 57 -6.32 -3.47 8.76
CA LEU A 57 -7.78 -3.55 8.91
C LEU A 57 -8.39 -4.82 8.28
N LYS A 58 -7.67 -5.50 7.39
CA LYS A 58 -8.24 -6.68 6.71
C LYS A 58 -8.00 -7.93 7.54
N SER A 59 -9.05 -8.73 7.69
CA SER A 59 -8.94 -10.03 8.32
C SER A 59 -8.36 -11.08 7.40
N GLY A 60 -7.66 -12.05 8.01
CA GLY A 60 -7.09 -13.21 7.33
C GLY A 60 -8.15 -14.10 6.64
N ASN A 61 -9.43 -13.90 6.92
CA ASN A 61 -10.53 -14.56 6.20
C ASN A 61 -10.77 -13.98 4.80
N TRP A 62 -10.23 -12.79 4.50
CA TRP A 62 -10.40 -12.15 3.20
C TRP A 62 -9.34 -12.65 2.21
N ASN A 63 -9.62 -13.78 1.57
CA ASN A 63 -8.70 -14.40 0.61
C ASN A 63 -8.64 -13.56 -0.68
N THR A 64 -7.66 -12.66 -0.78
CA THR A 64 -7.47 -11.81 -1.97
C THR A 64 -6.54 -12.46 -2.98
N GLY A 65 -6.81 -12.24 -4.28
CA GLY A 65 -5.94 -12.75 -5.34
C GLY A 65 -4.52 -12.18 -5.24
N GLU A 66 -4.39 -10.92 -4.82
CA GLU A 66 -3.12 -10.24 -4.58
C GLU A 66 -2.33 -10.91 -3.45
N GLU A 67 -2.96 -11.24 -2.33
CA GLU A 67 -2.29 -11.95 -1.23
C GLU A 67 -1.77 -13.31 -1.69
N LYS A 68 -2.62 -14.09 -2.35
CA LYS A 68 -2.28 -15.45 -2.81
C LYS A 68 -1.04 -15.43 -3.70
N ILE A 69 -1.03 -14.59 -4.74
CA ILE A 69 0.11 -14.53 -5.66
C ILE A 69 1.36 -13.98 -4.96
N CYS A 70 1.20 -12.99 -4.08
CA CYS A 70 2.30 -12.37 -3.35
C CYS A 70 3.02 -13.39 -2.45
N ARG A 71 2.26 -14.13 -1.64
CA ARG A 71 2.80 -15.17 -0.75
C ARG A 71 3.35 -16.37 -1.52
N GLU A 72 2.56 -16.95 -2.40
CA GLU A 72 2.87 -18.27 -2.98
C GLU A 72 3.89 -18.22 -4.11
N LYS A 73 3.97 -17.10 -4.85
CA LYS A 73 4.75 -17.00 -6.10
C LYS A 73 5.79 -15.90 -6.09
N LEU A 74 5.55 -14.81 -5.36
CA LEU A 74 6.43 -13.63 -5.38
C LEU A 74 7.33 -13.50 -4.16
N GLY A 75 7.18 -14.37 -3.16
CA GLY A 75 8.03 -14.36 -1.96
C GLY A 75 7.86 -13.11 -1.09
N VAL A 76 6.71 -12.45 -1.19
CA VAL A 76 6.39 -11.25 -0.40
C VAL A 76 6.00 -11.70 1.00
N ASP A 77 6.61 -11.11 2.03
CA ASP A 77 6.16 -11.30 3.41
C ASP A 77 4.83 -10.58 3.61
N TRP A 78 3.83 -11.30 4.12
CA TRP A 78 2.47 -10.79 4.16
C TRP A 78 1.84 -10.99 5.53
N TRP A 79 1.49 -9.87 6.14
CA TRP A 79 0.89 -9.78 7.45
C TRP A 79 -0.47 -9.09 7.33
N ALA A 80 -1.52 -9.91 7.38
CA ALA A 80 -2.91 -9.45 7.49
C ALA A 80 -3.41 -9.83 8.88
N ILE A 81 -3.43 -8.85 9.79
CA ILE A 81 -3.71 -9.10 11.20
C ILE A 81 -4.97 -8.42 11.71
N GLY A 82 -5.69 -7.67 10.88
CA GLY A 82 -6.94 -7.06 11.31
C GLY A 82 -8.00 -8.12 11.63
N GLU A 83 -8.99 -7.81 12.44
CA GLU A 83 -10.14 -8.70 12.65
C GLU A 83 -11.28 -8.44 11.67
N GLY A 84 -11.18 -7.36 10.91
CA GLY A 84 -12.19 -6.89 9.99
C GLY A 84 -12.31 -5.39 10.10
N PHE A 85 -13.44 -4.85 9.66
CA PHE A 85 -13.64 -3.41 9.73
C PHE A 85 -13.97 -2.97 11.15
N SER A 86 -13.31 -1.91 11.63
CA SER A 86 -13.51 -1.36 12.99
C SER A 86 -14.92 -0.81 13.26
N TRP A 87 -15.77 -0.69 12.23
CA TRP A 87 -17.18 -0.30 12.38
C TRP A 87 -18.12 -1.51 12.52
N GLU A 88 -17.61 -2.72 12.35
CA GLU A 88 -18.28 -3.99 12.69
C GLU A 88 -17.80 -4.50 14.06
N SER A 89 -16.81 -3.83 14.65
CA SER A 89 -16.20 -4.18 15.92
C SER A 89 -17.11 -3.82 17.10
N GLU A 90 -17.22 -4.76 18.03
CA GLU A 90 -17.91 -4.55 19.31
C GLU A 90 -17.01 -3.86 20.34
N ASP A 91 -15.68 -3.90 20.14
CA ASP A 91 -14.67 -3.32 21.03
C ASP A 91 -13.49 -2.66 20.25
N LEU A 92 -13.50 -1.33 20.22
CA LEU A 92 -12.46 -0.54 19.57
C LEU A 92 -11.08 -0.64 20.27
N SER A 93 -11.03 -1.06 21.54
CA SER A 93 -9.78 -1.24 22.27
C SER A 93 -9.01 -2.46 21.79
N GLU A 94 -9.71 -3.51 21.35
CA GLU A 94 -9.10 -4.69 20.73
C GLU A 94 -8.54 -4.34 19.34
N ASP A 95 -9.28 -3.59 18.52
CA ASP A 95 -8.81 -3.08 17.23
C ASP A 95 -7.54 -2.22 17.39
N GLU A 96 -7.49 -1.35 18.40
CA GLU A 96 -6.31 -0.54 18.70
C GLU A 96 -5.11 -1.42 19.07
N ALA A 97 -5.31 -2.40 19.95
CA ALA A 97 -4.26 -3.32 20.37
C ALA A 97 -3.69 -4.11 19.18
N VAL A 98 -4.55 -4.61 18.30
CA VAL A 98 -4.16 -5.30 17.07
C VAL A 98 -3.38 -4.36 16.15
N ALA A 99 -3.84 -3.13 15.93
CA ALA A 99 -3.12 -2.15 15.12
C ALA A 99 -1.74 -1.81 15.70
N GLN A 100 -1.60 -1.73 17.02
CA GLN A 100 -0.31 -1.54 17.70
C GLN A 100 0.63 -2.73 17.48
N VAL A 101 0.13 -3.97 17.47
CA VAL A 101 0.91 -5.17 17.15
C VAL A 101 1.40 -5.15 15.70
N ALA A 102 0.53 -4.81 14.72
CA ALA A 102 0.95 -4.63 13.31
C ALA A 102 2.05 -3.59 13.20
N TRP A 103 1.91 -2.49 13.93
CA TRP A 103 2.89 -1.42 13.91
C TRP A 103 4.22 -1.83 14.54
N ALA A 104 4.19 -2.64 15.60
CA ALA A 104 5.40 -3.21 16.19
C ALA A 104 6.15 -4.08 15.16
N HIS A 105 5.42 -4.99 14.51
CA HIS A 105 5.99 -5.84 13.46
C HIS A 105 6.54 -5.04 12.27
N ALA A 106 5.82 -3.99 11.82
CA ALA A 106 6.25 -3.13 10.72
C ALA A 106 7.61 -2.46 10.94
N LYS A 107 8.04 -2.27 12.19
CA LYS A 107 9.35 -1.70 12.52
C LYS A 107 10.49 -2.72 12.47
N GLU A 108 10.17 -4.01 12.46
CA GLU A 108 11.15 -5.10 12.45
C GLU A 108 11.41 -5.64 11.03
N CYS A 109 10.53 -5.31 10.07
CA CYS A 109 10.69 -5.64 8.65
C CYS A 109 11.82 -4.86 7.95
#